data_AF-A0A1I1UQ52-F1
#
_entry.id   AF-A0A1I1UQ52-F1
#
_cell.length_a   1.000
_cell.length_b   1.000
_cell.length_c   1.000
_cell.angle_alpha   90.00
_cell.angle_beta   90.00
_cell.angle_gamma   90.00
#
_symmetry.space_group_name_H-M   'P 1'
#
loop_
_entity.id
_entity.type
_entity.pdbx_description
1 polymer ?
#
loop_
_entity_poly.entity_id
_entity_poly.type
_entity_poly.pdbx_seq_one_letter_code
_entity_poly.pdbx_strand_id
1 'polypeptide(L)'
;MKPDSKNLSFADCMGEKLKSEVVRQLSEDLKFYGIIQSEYRFDWSDCCIEGHLTKYLDGAVENFSNIMVFNANDELIADGWMEFIHEDDIFIAYWEFLDKFQGGQDMVKT
;
A
#
# COMPACT_ATOMS: atom_id res chain seq x y z
N MET A 1 -11.58 -13.16 -2.78
CA MET A 1 -10.83 -12.44 -3.82
C MET A 1 -9.43 -13.03 -3.89
N LYS A 2 -8.77 -13.05 -5.05
CA LYS A 2 -7.36 -13.49 -5.17
C LYS A 2 -6.50 -12.27 -5.50
N PRO A 3 -5.30 -12.12 -4.92
CA PRO A 3 -4.42 -11.01 -5.21
C PRO A 3 -3.90 -11.04 -6.66
N ASP A 4 -3.89 -9.89 -7.32
CA ASP A 4 -3.20 -9.66 -8.59
C ASP A 4 -1.91 -8.85 -8.40
N SER A 5 -0.81 -9.58 -8.26
CA SER A 5 0.52 -8.99 -8.12
C SER A 5 1.13 -8.42 -9.41
N LYS A 6 0.52 -8.68 -10.58
CA LYS A 6 1.10 -8.35 -11.89
C LYS A 6 0.49 -7.10 -12.49
N ASN A 7 -0.80 -6.89 -12.30
CA ASN A 7 -1.45 -5.66 -12.71
C ASN A 7 -1.18 -4.58 -11.66
N LEU A 8 -0.47 -3.52 -12.07
CA LEU A 8 -0.14 -2.41 -11.17
C LEU A 8 -1.06 -1.22 -11.33
N SER A 9 -1.99 -1.22 -12.29
CA SER A 9 -2.79 -0.04 -12.61
C SER A 9 -1.89 1.21 -12.70
N PHE A 10 -2.24 2.31 -12.05
CA PHE A 10 -1.47 3.55 -11.98
C PHE A 10 -0.19 3.46 -11.14
N ALA A 11 -0.02 2.42 -10.33
CA ALA A 11 1.20 2.20 -9.55
C ALA A 11 2.39 1.74 -10.40
N ASP A 12 2.21 1.52 -11.71
CA ASP A 12 3.30 1.21 -12.65
C ASP A 12 4.35 2.33 -12.78
N CYS A 13 4.01 3.54 -12.33
CA CYS A 13 4.92 4.68 -12.30
C CYS A 13 6.01 4.57 -11.20
N MET A 14 5.78 3.72 -10.18
CA MET A 14 6.78 3.44 -9.16
C MET A 14 7.83 2.47 -9.72
N GLY A 15 8.99 3.01 -10.09
CA GLY A 15 10.18 2.21 -10.41
C GLY A 15 10.47 1.17 -9.32
N GLU A 16 11.23 0.12 -9.65
CA GLU A 16 11.42 -1.04 -8.76
C GLU A 16 11.95 -0.66 -7.37
N LYS A 17 12.88 0.30 -7.28
CA LYS A 17 13.43 0.74 -5.99
C LYS A 17 12.42 1.56 -5.20
N LEU A 18 11.72 2.47 -5.86
CA LEU A 18 10.66 3.27 -5.24
C LEU A 18 9.54 2.39 -4.69
N LYS A 19 9.04 1.45 -5.51
CA LYS A 19 8.01 0.50 -5.10
C LYS A 19 8.46 -0.35 -3.90
N SER A 20 9.71 -0.82 -3.92
CA SER A 20 10.27 -1.60 -2.81
C SER A 20 10.32 -0.80 -1.51
N GLU A 21 10.67 0.49 -1.58
CA GLU A 21 10.71 1.37 -0.42
C GLU A 21 9.31 1.68 0.11
N VAL A 22 8.35 1.99 -0.77
CA VAL A 22 6.94 2.18 -0.41
C VAL A 22 6.38 0.93 0.30
N VAL A 23 6.55 -0.26 -0.30
CA VAL A 23 6.06 -1.51 0.30
C VAL A 23 6.73 -1.78 1.65
N ARG A 24 8.03 -1.50 1.79
CA ARG A 24 8.74 -1.64 3.06
C ARG A 24 8.13 -0.74 4.13
N GLN A 25 7.92 0.54 3.83
CA GLN A 25 7.36 1.51 4.78
C GLN A 25 5.92 1.17 5.16
N LEU A 26 5.05 0.91 4.18
CA LEU A 26 3.65 0.53 4.43
C LEU A 26 3.53 -0.77 5.22
N SER A 27 4.42 -1.74 4.99
CA SER A 27 4.46 -2.98 5.78
C SER A 27 4.85 -2.74 7.24
N GLU A 28 5.76 -1.82 7.51
CA GLU A 28 6.09 -1.42 8.88
C GLU A 28 4.94 -0.66 9.54
N ASP A 29 4.27 0.22 8.79
CA ASP A 29 3.14 1.00 9.27
C ASP A 29 1.93 0.10 9.63
N LEU A 30 1.64 -0.95 8.84
CA LEU A 30 0.63 -1.96 9.18
C LEU A 30 0.83 -2.61 10.56
N LYS A 31 2.10 -2.80 10.98
CA LYS A 31 2.42 -3.37 12.29
C LYS A 31 2.04 -2.44 13.43
N PHE A 32 2.14 -1.12 13.21
CA PHE A 32 1.70 -0.11 14.18
C PHE A 32 0.19 -0.21 14.46
N TYR A 33 -0.61 -0.52 13.42
CA TYR A 33 -2.05 -0.80 13.53
C TYR A 33 -2.38 -2.23 14.03
N GLY A 34 -1.38 -3.01 14.45
CA GLY A 34 -1.57 -4.38 14.95
C GLY A 34 -2.01 -5.37 13.87
N ILE A 35 -1.75 -5.08 12.59
CA ILE A 35 -1.94 -6.00 11.47
C ILE A 35 -0.60 -6.72 11.25
N ILE A 36 -0.31 -7.69 12.13
CA ILE A 36 0.97 -8.40 12.14
C ILE A 36 0.83 -9.71 11.36
N GLN A 37 1.60 -9.84 10.29
CA GLN A 37 1.64 -11.05 9.45
C GLN A 37 3.07 -11.49 9.18
N SER A 38 3.25 -12.75 8.79
CA SER A 38 4.55 -13.25 8.32
C SER A 38 4.93 -12.73 6.94
N GLU A 39 3.94 -12.37 6.12
CA GLU A 39 4.08 -11.88 4.75
C GLU A 39 2.94 -10.92 4.44
N TYR A 40 3.25 -9.84 3.71
CA TYR A 40 2.28 -8.89 3.17
C TYR A 40 2.37 -8.91 1.63
N ARG A 41 1.26 -9.21 0.96
CA ARG A 41 1.15 -9.17 -0.49
C ARG A 41 0.26 -8.01 -0.88
N PHE A 42 0.86 -6.98 -1.46
CA PHE A 42 0.14 -5.79 -1.92
C PHE A 42 -0.42 -6.03 -3.32
N ASP A 43 -1.67 -5.66 -3.49
CA ASP A 43 -2.39 -5.66 -4.75
C ASP A 43 -2.75 -4.21 -5.10
N TRP A 44 -2.24 -3.76 -6.24
CA TRP A 44 -2.39 -2.40 -6.76
C TRP A 44 -3.28 -2.38 -8.01
N SER A 45 -3.88 -3.52 -8.36
CA SER A 45 -4.53 -3.73 -9.66
C SER A 45 -5.77 -2.88 -9.88
N ASP A 46 -6.37 -2.39 -8.80
CA ASP A 46 -7.53 -1.50 -8.78
C ASP A 46 -7.25 -0.16 -8.09
N CYS A 47 -5.96 0.20 -7.94
CA CYS A 47 -5.62 1.48 -7.34
C CYS A 47 -6.05 2.65 -8.22
N CYS A 48 -6.41 3.77 -7.58
CA CYS A 48 -6.73 5.05 -8.22
C CYS A 48 -5.72 6.12 -7.80
N ILE A 49 -5.55 7.14 -8.64
CA ILE A 49 -4.74 8.33 -8.35
C ILE A 49 -5.60 9.42 -7.73
N GLU A 50 -5.07 10.14 -6.75
CA GLU A 50 -5.83 11.07 -5.91
C GLU A 50 -5.27 12.51 -5.87
N GLY A 51 -4.15 12.80 -6.54
CA GLY A 51 -3.81 14.15 -7.00
C GLY A 51 -2.42 14.72 -6.67
N HIS A 52 -1.40 13.92 -6.36
CA HIS A 52 -0.05 14.37 -6.02
C HIS A 52 1.09 13.50 -6.61
N LEU A 53 1.47 13.74 -7.86
CA LEU A 53 2.61 13.05 -8.48
C LEU A 53 3.96 13.70 -8.16
N THR A 54 4.91 12.94 -7.62
CA THR A 54 6.29 13.40 -7.38
C THR A 54 7.33 12.39 -7.86
N LYS A 55 8.44 12.87 -8.44
CA LYS A 55 9.58 12.01 -8.83
C LYS A 55 10.46 11.70 -7.61
N TYR A 56 10.77 10.42 -7.42
CA TYR A 56 11.67 9.97 -6.36
C TYR A 56 12.36 8.66 -6.76
N LEU A 57 13.61 8.47 -6.33
CA LEU A 57 14.47 7.34 -6.71
C LEU A 57 14.48 7.07 -8.23
N ASP A 58 13.99 5.91 -8.66
CA ASP A 58 13.98 5.42 -10.03
C ASP A 58 12.62 5.54 -10.73
N GLY A 59 11.68 6.30 -10.15
CA GLY A 59 10.35 6.48 -10.73
C GLY A 59 9.60 7.71 -10.21
N ALA A 60 8.28 7.60 -10.16
CA ALA A 60 7.40 8.57 -9.55
C ALA A 60 6.43 7.87 -8.58
N VAL A 61 5.95 8.63 -7.61
CA VAL A 61 4.96 8.21 -6.62
C VAL A 61 3.75 9.13 -6.72
N GLU A 62 2.58 8.54 -6.51
CA GLU A 62 1.30 9.21 -6.34
C GLU A 62 0.69 8.72 -5.02
N ASN A 63 -0.24 9.48 -4.47
CA ASN A 63 -1.29 9.04 -3.59
C ASN A 63 -2.14 7.99 -4.30
N PHE A 64 -2.23 6.80 -3.70
CA PHE A 64 -2.94 5.66 -4.29
C PHE A 64 -4.02 5.18 -3.34
N SER A 65 -5.29 5.26 -3.75
CA SER A 65 -6.41 4.66 -3.02
C SER A 65 -6.66 3.22 -3.48
N ASN A 66 -7.48 2.46 -2.73
CA ASN A 66 -7.86 1.07 -3.00
C ASN A 66 -6.68 0.10 -3.09
N ILE A 67 -5.71 0.23 -2.19
CA ILE A 67 -4.58 -0.71 -2.11
C ILE A 67 -4.96 -1.84 -1.16
N MET A 68 -5.11 -3.03 -1.73
CA MET A 68 -5.44 -4.22 -0.94
C MET A 68 -4.18 -4.93 -0.47
N VAL A 69 -4.24 -5.46 0.74
CA VAL A 69 -3.15 -6.24 1.34
C VAL A 69 -3.66 -7.62 1.74
N PHE A 70 -2.93 -8.64 1.32
CA PHE A 70 -3.22 -10.04 1.59
C PHE A 70 -2.11 -10.68 2.43
N ASN A 71 -2.46 -11.70 3.20
CA ASN A 71 -1.49 -12.53 3.91
C ASN A 71 -0.95 -13.69 3.02
N ALA A 72 -0.09 -14.53 3.59
CA ALA A 72 0.49 -15.68 2.89
C ALA A 72 -0.52 -16.72 2.37
N ASN A 73 -1.74 -16.74 2.95
CA ASN A 73 -2.83 -17.63 2.60
C ASN A 73 -3.79 -17.01 1.55
N ASP A 74 -3.43 -15.86 0.96
CA ASP A 74 -4.27 -15.08 0.05
C ASP A 74 -5.59 -14.58 0.70
N GLU A 75 -5.59 -14.39 2.02
CA GLU A 75 -6.70 -13.77 2.75
C GLU A 75 -6.51 -12.26 2.79
N LEU A 76 -7.56 -11.49 2.45
CA LEU A 76 -7.56 -10.03 2.57
C LEU A 76 -7.49 -9.65 4.06
N ILE A 77 -6.53 -8.79 4.41
CA ILE A 77 -6.26 -8.38 5.79
C ILE A 77 -6.33 -6.86 5.98
N ALA A 78 -6.14 -6.09 4.91
CA ALA A 78 -6.26 -4.64 4.92
C ALA A 78 -6.63 -4.10 3.53
N ASP A 79 -7.27 -2.94 3.51
CA ASP A 79 -7.49 -2.08 2.35
C ASP A 79 -7.35 -0.62 2.82
N GLY A 80 -6.85 0.27 1.98
CA GLY A 80 -6.71 1.66 2.35
C GLY A 80 -6.12 2.52 1.26
N TRP A 81 -5.83 3.75 1.67
CA TRP A 81 -5.19 4.77 0.85
C TRP A 81 -3.75 4.96 1.32
N MET A 82 -2.78 4.90 0.40
CA MET A 82 -1.44 5.39 0.65
C MET A 82 -1.34 6.89 0.36
N GLU A 83 -0.86 7.63 1.35
CA GLU A 83 -0.36 9.00 1.21
C GLU A 83 1.17 9.01 1.36
N PHE A 84 1.80 10.13 0.95
CA PHE A 84 3.22 10.31 1.18
C PHE A 84 3.62 11.75 1.52
N ILE A 85 4.67 11.88 2.32
CA ILE A 85 5.42 13.12 2.54
C ILE A 85 6.74 13.01 1.78
N HIS A 86 7.05 14.02 0.96
CA HIS A 86 8.36 14.13 0.30
C HIS A 86 8.87 15.57 0.38
N GLU A 87 9.86 15.79 1.22
CA GLU A 87 10.52 17.09 1.43
C GLU A 87 12.03 16.88 1.62
N ASP A 88 12.86 17.58 0.84
CA ASP A 88 14.32 17.45 0.84
C ASP A 88 14.79 15.98 0.76
N ASP A 89 15.41 15.47 1.82
CA ASP A 89 15.93 14.09 1.93
C ASP A 89 14.95 13.15 2.65
N ILE A 90 13.74 13.61 2.97
CA ILE A 90 12.72 12.85 3.70
C ILE A 90 11.68 12.31 2.73
N PHE A 91 11.49 10.99 2.72
CA PHE A 91 10.38 10.32 2.04
C PHE A 91 9.68 9.36 3.00
N ILE A 92 8.39 9.60 3.25
CA ILE A 92 7.56 8.78 4.13
C ILE A 92 6.28 8.40 3.37
N ALA A 93 6.04 7.10 3.18
CA ALA A 93 4.77 6.55 2.70
C ALA A 93 4.03 5.91 3.88
N TYR A 94 2.74 6.24 4.03
CA TYR A 94 1.93 5.82 5.18
C TYR A 94 0.48 5.57 4.77
N TRP A 95 -0.25 4.88 5.62
CA TRP A 95 -1.67 4.61 5.39
C TRP A 95 -2.56 5.75 5.89
N GLU A 96 -3.55 6.09 5.07
CA GLU A 96 -4.74 6.85 5.42
C GLU A 96 -5.99 6.00 5.10
N PHE A 97 -7.08 6.19 5.86
CA PHE A 97 -8.34 5.44 5.70
C PHE A 97 -8.16 3.91 5.66
N LEU A 98 -7.36 3.38 6.59
CA LEU A 98 -7.03 1.96 6.66
C LEU A 98 -8.17 1.13 7.29
N ASP A 99 -8.74 0.25 6.48
CA ASP A 99 -9.73 -0.74 6.90
C ASP A 99 -9.04 -2.08 7.21
N LYS A 100 -9.35 -2.66 8.39
CA LYS A 100 -8.80 -3.94 8.84
C LYS A 100 -9.82 -5.07 8.74
N PHE A 101 -9.37 -6.20 8.20
CA PHE A 101 -10.18 -7.41 8.06
C PHE A 101 -9.66 -8.54 8.95
N GLN A 102 -10.57 -9.27 9.62
CA GLN A 102 -10.23 -10.50 10.34
C GLN A 102 -11.26 -11.59 10.02
N GLY A 103 -10.79 -12.74 9.53
CA GLY A 103 -11.69 -13.85 9.15
C GLY A 103 -12.67 -13.51 8.03
N GLY A 104 -12.34 -12.53 7.17
CA GLY A 104 -13.20 -12.08 6.08
C GLY A 104 -14.38 -11.20 6.50
N GLN A 105 -14.38 -10.66 7.72
CA GLN A 105 -15.34 -9.67 8.20
C GLN A 105 -14.65 -8.35 8.57
N ASP A 106 -15.28 -7.23 8.20
CA ASP A 106 -14.85 -5.87 8.56
C ASP A 106 -14.84 -5.73 10.07
N MET A 107 -13.71 -5.32 10.63
CA MET A 107 -13.62 -5.14 12.08
C MET A 107 -13.84 -3.70 12.51
N VAL A 108 -13.14 -2.73 11.91
CA VAL A 108 -13.15 -1.32 12.31
C VAL A 108 -12.56 -0.47 11.16
N LYS A 109 -13.16 0.70 10.88
CA LYS A 109 -12.50 1.78 10.12
C LYS A 109 -11.61 2.57 11.08
N THR A 110 -10.31 2.63 10.81
CA THR A 110 -9.35 3.30 11.71
C THR A 110 -9.19 4.77 11.36
#